data_AF-A0A7I8D8W8-F1
#
_entry.id   AF-A0A7I8D8W8-F1
#
_cell.length_a   1.000
_cell.length_b   1.000
_cell.length_c   1.000
_cell.angle_alpha   90.00
_cell.angle_beta   90.00
_cell.angle_gamma   90.00
#
_symmetry.space_group_name_H-M   'P 1'
#
loop_
_entity.id
_entity.type
_entity.pdbx_description
1 polymer ?
#
loop_
_entity_poly.entity_id
_entity_poly.type
_entity_poly.pdbx_seq_one_letter_code
_entity_poly.pdbx_strand_id
1 'polypeptide(L)'
;MQAAAKRILEPIFEAKFLDRSFGFRPNRSAHMAIEQIRRDLLDGYRYVIDADLKSYFDTIPHDKLMPQVREEVVDGSVIRLLESFLTSGIMDGGSFYLNEAGCPQGGVISPLLANIYLHLLDALMEERGYRMTRYAYDFVICCRTRKGAERVLRGGVDFFKEHWG
;
A
#
# COMPACT_ATOMS: atom_id res chain seq x y z
N MET A 1 16.13 -14.63 6.99
CA MET A 1 16.72 -13.42 6.38
C MET A 1 15.71 -12.29 6.22
N GLN A 2 14.52 -12.52 5.64
CA GLN A 2 13.50 -11.48 5.46
C GLN A 2 13.13 -10.71 6.76
N ALA A 3 13.02 -11.38 7.90
CA ALA A 3 12.75 -10.72 9.19
C ALA A 3 13.84 -9.73 9.63
N ALA A 4 15.11 -10.00 9.32
CA ALA A 4 16.22 -9.09 9.62
C ALA A 4 16.19 -7.87 8.69
N ALA A 5 15.96 -8.09 7.39
CA ALA A 5 15.76 -7.00 6.43
C ALA A 5 14.57 -6.11 6.83
N LYS A 6 13.43 -6.70 7.22
CA LYS A 6 12.26 -5.97 7.74
C LYS A 6 12.63 -5.10 8.94
N ARG A 7 13.37 -5.62 9.93
CA ARG A 7 13.77 -4.85 11.12
C ARG A 7 14.62 -3.62 10.80
N ILE A 8 15.42 -3.69 9.73
CA ILE A 8 16.25 -2.56 9.28
C ILE A 8 15.41 -1.54 8.51
N LEU A 9 14.52 -2.02 7.63
CA LEU A 9 13.78 -1.16 6.70
C LEU A 9 12.52 -0.54 7.32
N GLU A 10 11.82 -1.27 8.18
CA GLU A 10 10.55 -0.85 8.78
C GLU A 10 10.64 0.52 9.47
N PRO A 11 11.65 0.84 10.30
CA PRO A 11 11.78 2.16 10.91
C PRO A 11 11.97 3.30 9.90
N ILE A 12 12.66 3.04 8.78
CA ILE A 12 12.96 4.04 7.75
C ILE A 12 11.65 4.45 7.06
N PHE A 13 10.88 3.47 6.59
CA PHE A 13 9.62 3.73 5.90
C PHE A 13 8.50 4.15 6.86
N GLU A 14 8.48 3.65 8.09
CA GLU A 14 7.50 4.09 9.09
C GLU A 14 7.57 5.57 9.40
N ALA A 15 8.77 6.16 9.38
CA ALA A 15 8.95 7.60 9.55
C ALA A 15 8.29 8.43 8.43
N LYS A 16 7.93 7.80 7.31
CA LYS A 16 7.32 8.45 6.13
C LYS A 16 5.83 8.15 5.96
N PHE A 17 5.38 6.95 6.35
CA PHE A 17 4.00 6.54 6.15
C PHE A 17 3.00 7.48 6.82
N LEU A 18 2.04 7.97 6.03
CA LEU A 18 0.98 8.86 6.49
C LEU A 18 0.13 8.24 7.59
N ASP A 19 -0.34 9.04 8.54
CA ASP A 19 -1.09 8.58 9.70
C ASP A 19 -2.40 7.86 9.38
N ARG A 20 -2.97 8.13 8.20
CA ARG A 20 -4.21 7.53 7.72
C ARG A 20 -4.04 6.14 7.08
N SER A 21 -2.82 5.61 7.07
CA SER A 21 -2.51 4.22 6.73
C SER A 21 -2.30 3.40 8.02
N PHE A 22 -3.04 2.29 8.20
CA PHE A 22 -3.08 1.57 9.48
C PHE A 22 -2.65 0.10 9.39
N GLY A 23 -2.87 -0.54 8.24
CA GLY A 23 -2.66 -1.99 8.10
C GLY A 23 -1.19 -2.38 8.17
N PHE A 24 -0.88 -3.45 8.90
CA PHE A 24 0.47 -4.03 9.00
C PHE A 24 1.56 -3.09 9.53
N ARG A 25 1.19 -2.03 10.25
CA ARG A 25 2.12 -1.07 10.84
C ARG A 25 2.25 -1.29 12.36
N PRO A 26 3.43 -1.11 12.96
CA PRO A 26 3.59 -1.15 14.41
C PRO A 26 2.73 -0.07 15.07
N ASN A 27 2.10 -0.41 16.20
CA ASN A 27 1.26 0.51 16.98
C ASN A 27 0.10 1.15 16.19
N ARG A 28 -0.40 0.48 15.17
CA ARG A 28 -1.62 0.83 14.42
C ARG A 28 -2.57 -0.37 14.42
N SER A 29 -3.87 -0.13 14.43
CA SER A 29 -4.88 -1.19 14.49
C SER A 29 -6.12 -0.86 13.66
N ALA A 30 -6.92 -1.88 13.37
CA ALA A 30 -8.19 -1.71 12.66
C ALA A 30 -9.16 -0.80 13.43
N HIS A 31 -9.15 -0.87 14.77
CA HIS A 31 -9.95 0.02 15.61
C HIS A 31 -9.57 1.50 15.43
N MET A 32 -8.28 1.81 15.25
CA MET A 32 -7.84 3.18 14.99
C MET A 32 -8.30 3.66 13.61
N ALA A 33 -8.29 2.80 12.59
CA ALA A 33 -8.83 3.12 11.27
C ALA A 33 -10.34 3.42 11.33
N ILE A 34 -11.11 2.59 12.04
CA ILE A 34 -12.55 2.81 12.24
C ILE A 34 -12.82 4.12 12.99
N GLU A 35 -12.05 4.42 14.04
CA GLU A 35 -12.18 5.68 14.77
C GLU A 35 -11.82 6.89 13.89
N GLN A 36 -10.83 6.78 13.00
CA GLN A 36 -10.51 7.82 12.03
C GLN A 36 -11.65 8.06 11.05
N ILE A 37 -12.26 7.00 10.52
CA ILE A 37 -13.45 7.10 9.65
C ILE A 37 -14.61 7.76 10.41
N ARG A 38 -14.87 7.32 11.65
CA ARG A 38 -15.91 7.91 12.51
C ARG A 38 -15.71 9.41 12.71
N ARG A 39 -14.48 9.86 12.95
CA ARG A 39 -14.16 11.30 13.06
C ARG A 39 -14.49 12.05 11.78
N ASP A 40 -14.15 11.50 10.62
CA ASP A 40 -14.47 12.13 9.33
C ASP A 40 -15.99 12.23 9.10
N LEU A 41 -16.75 11.20 9.48
CA LEU A 41 -18.22 11.23 9.42
C LEU A 41 -18.81 12.33 10.33
N LEU A 42 -18.29 12.48 11.55
CA LEU A 42 -18.69 13.52 12.50
C LEU A 42 -18.33 14.93 12.01
N ASP A 43 -17.21 15.08 11.30
CA ASP A 43 -16.80 16.32 10.62
C ASP A 43 -17.66 16.67 9.38
N GLY A 44 -18.65 15.84 9.05
CA GLY A 44 -19.61 16.07 7.98
C GLY A 44 -19.24 15.44 6.64
N TYR A 45 -18.27 14.53 6.58
CA TYR A 45 -17.96 13.75 5.38
C TYR A 45 -18.85 12.50 5.29
N ARG A 46 -20.15 12.71 5.09
CA ARG A 46 -21.18 11.67 5.25
C ARG A 46 -21.36 10.69 4.07
N TYR A 47 -20.61 10.89 2.98
CA TYR A 47 -20.65 10.00 1.82
C TYR A 47 -19.38 9.17 1.79
N VAL A 48 -19.54 7.85 1.79
CA VAL A 48 -18.43 6.91 1.93
C VAL A 48 -18.26 6.16 0.62
N ILE A 49 -17.03 6.15 0.11
CA ILE A 49 -16.62 5.25 -0.96
C ILE A 49 -15.83 4.13 -0.31
N ASP A 50 -16.30 2.91 -0.53
CA ASP A 50 -15.63 1.68 -0.15
C ASP A 50 -14.91 1.11 -1.37
N ALA A 51 -13.62 0.83 -1.25
CA ALA A 51 -12.77 0.40 -2.35
C ALA A 51 -11.69 -0.57 -1.87
N ASP A 52 -11.49 -1.63 -2.64
CA ASP A 52 -10.43 -2.60 -2.45
C ASP A 52 -9.53 -2.71 -3.68
N LEU A 53 -8.29 -3.14 -3.46
CA LEU A 53 -7.38 -3.57 -4.53
C LEU A 53 -7.39 -5.10 -4.61
N LYS A 54 -8.01 -5.64 -5.65
CA LYS A 54 -8.03 -7.08 -5.92
C LYS A 54 -6.62 -7.62 -6.18
N SER A 55 -6.32 -8.80 -5.61
CA SER A 55 -5.06 -9.55 -5.82
C SER A 55 -3.79 -8.74 -5.58
N TYR A 56 -3.87 -7.74 -4.71
CA TYR A 56 -2.86 -6.69 -4.58
C TYR A 56 -1.44 -7.20 -4.31
N PHE A 57 -1.27 -8.19 -3.44
CA PHE A 57 0.05 -8.74 -3.12
C PHE A 57 0.66 -9.53 -4.28
N ASP A 58 -0.15 -10.11 -5.15
CA ASP A 58 0.29 -10.99 -6.24
C ASP A 58 0.64 -10.20 -7.51
N THR A 59 0.26 -8.91 -7.56
CA THR A 59 0.38 -8.09 -8.77
C THR A 59 1.27 -6.86 -8.61
N ILE A 60 2.01 -6.71 -7.50
CA ILE A 60 2.89 -5.54 -7.28
C ILE A 60 4.02 -5.52 -8.33
N PRO A 61 4.05 -4.55 -9.24
CA PRO A 61 5.07 -4.48 -10.27
C PRO A 61 6.41 -4.04 -9.66
N HIS A 62 7.45 -4.88 -9.78
CA HIS A 62 8.74 -4.65 -9.12
C HIS A 62 9.45 -3.40 -9.64
N ASP A 63 9.25 -3.06 -10.92
CA ASP A 63 9.77 -1.85 -11.57
C ASP A 63 9.13 -0.55 -11.05
N LYS A 64 7.93 -0.61 -10.46
CA LYS A 64 7.31 0.54 -9.75
C LYS A 64 7.59 0.54 -8.24
N LEU A 65 7.75 -0.63 -7.61
CA LEU A 65 8.09 -0.76 -6.18
C LEU A 65 9.55 -0.37 -5.90
N MET A 66 10.50 -0.93 -6.66
CA MET A 66 11.92 -0.79 -6.35
C MET A 66 12.46 0.64 -6.47
N PRO A 67 11.97 1.52 -7.37
CA PRO A 67 12.32 2.94 -7.34
C PRO A 67 11.97 3.61 -6.00
N GLN A 68 10.78 3.35 -5.45
CA GLN A 68 10.37 3.91 -4.14
C GLN A 68 11.28 3.41 -3.01
N VAL A 69 11.76 2.17 -3.08
CA VAL A 69 12.74 1.64 -2.13
C VAL A 69 14.08 2.36 -2.26
N ARG A 70 14.55 2.60 -3.50
CA ARG A 70 15.84 3.24 -3.81
C ARG A 70 15.89 4.72 -3.44
N GLU A 71 14.75 5.39 -3.34
CA GLU A 71 14.68 6.77 -2.83
C GLU A 71 15.14 6.85 -1.37
N GLU A 72 14.87 5.81 -0.57
CA GLU A 72 15.20 5.79 0.86
C GLU A 72 16.45 4.98 1.20
N VAL A 73 16.77 3.98 0.38
CA VAL A 73 17.81 3.00 0.67
C VAL A 73 18.89 3.08 -0.40
N VAL A 74 20.07 3.55 0.00
CA VAL A 74 21.24 3.66 -0.89
C VAL A 74 22.16 2.43 -0.88
N ASP A 75 22.02 1.56 0.12
CA ASP A 75 22.85 0.36 0.25
C ASP A 75 22.49 -0.66 -0.84
N GLY A 76 23.37 -0.77 -1.84
CA GLY A 76 23.20 -1.70 -2.96
C GLY A 76 23.12 -3.17 -2.54
N SER A 77 23.68 -3.57 -1.40
CA SER A 77 23.56 -4.94 -0.90
C SER A 77 22.15 -5.25 -0.39
N VAL A 78 21.52 -4.29 0.30
CA VAL A 78 20.13 -4.39 0.76
C VAL A 78 19.17 -4.38 -0.43
N ILE A 79 19.41 -3.50 -1.41
CA ILE A 79 18.62 -3.45 -2.65
C ILE A 79 18.64 -4.83 -3.35
N ARG A 80 19.83 -5.39 -3.60
CA ARG A 80 19.96 -6.70 -4.24
C ARG A 80 19.30 -7.83 -3.45
N LEU A 81 19.36 -7.75 -2.12
CA LEU A 81 18.68 -8.71 -1.24
C LEU A 81 17.15 -8.62 -1.40
N LEU A 82 16.59 -7.41 -1.45
CA LEU A 82 15.15 -7.23 -1.69
C LEU A 82 14.73 -7.73 -3.07
N GLU A 83 15.50 -7.42 -4.12
CA GLU A 83 15.27 -7.95 -5.47
C GLU A 83 15.28 -9.47 -5.48
N SER A 84 16.20 -10.10 -4.74
CA SER A 84 16.25 -11.56 -4.61
C SER A 84 15.01 -12.14 -3.90
N PHE A 85 14.43 -11.41 -2.95
CA PHE A 85 13.17 -11.83 -2.31
C PHE A 85 11.98 -11.66 -3.25
N LEU A 86 11.96 -10.62 -4.08
CA LEU A 86 10.88 -10.37 -5.01
C LEU A 86 10.86 -11.36 -6.17
N THR A 87 12.04 -11.73 -6.68
CA THR A 87 12.24 -12.63 -7.83
C THR A 87 12.36 -14.10 -7.46
N SER A 88 12.43 -14.43 -6.15
CA SER A 88 12.48 -15.83 -5.72
C SER A 88 11.25 -16.58 -6.22
N GLY A 89 11.48 -17.65 -6.98
CA GLY A 89 10.42 -18.33 -7.71
C GLY A 89 9.36 -18.96 -6.81
N ILE A 90 8.14 -19.05 -7.35
CA ILE A 90 6.99 -19.67 -6.73
C ILE A 90 6.97 -21.14 -7.14
N MET A 91 6.80 -22.03 -6.15
CA MET A 91 6.53 -23.45 -6.40
C MET A 91 5.03 -23.68 -6.29
N ASP A 92 4.38 -23.96 -7.41
CA ASP A 92 2.95 -24.24 -7.47
C ASP A 92 2.70 -25.59 -8.17
N GLY A 93 1.95 -26.48 -7.52
CA GLY A 93 1.61 -27.81 -8.06
C GLY A 93 2.80 -28.69 -8.48
N GLY A 94 4.00 -28.47 -7.92
CA GLY A 94 5.23 -29.18 -8.30
C GLY A 94 6.00 -28.57 -9.47
N SER A 95 5.56 -27.44 -10.00
CA SER A 95 6.25 -26.66 -11.04
C SER A 95 6.88 -25.40 -10.43
N PHE A 96 8.08 -25.03 -10.87
CA PHE A 96 8.80 -23.83 -10.44
C PHE A 96 8.63 -22.71 -11.47
N TYR A 97 8.18 -21.55 -11.02
CA TYR A 97 8.03 -20.35 -11.85
C TYR A 97 8.85 -19.20 -11.26
N LEU A 98 9.50 -18.41 -12.12
CA LEU A 98 10.09 -17.14 -11.70
C LEU A 98 8.96 -16.17 -11.35
N ASN A 99 9.13 -15.43 -10.25
CA ASN A 99 8.12 -14.47 -9.82
C ASN A 99 8.34 -13.13 -10.54
N GLU A 100 7.50 -12.85 -11.53
CA GLU A 100 7.61 -11.64 -12.38
C GLU A 100 6.91 -10.41 -11.77
N ALA A 101 6.00 -10.61 -10.81
CA ALA A 101 5.29 -9.55 -10.10
C ALA A 101 4.85 -10.00 -8.70
N GLY A 102 4.42 -9.05 -7.86
CA GLY A 102 3.95 -9.33 -6.51
C GLY A 102 5.06 -9.60 -5.50
N CYS A 103 4.67 -9.81 -4.26
CA CYS A 103 5.56 -10.24 -3.18
C CYS A 103 5.31 -11.74 -2.91
N PRO A 104 6.32 -12.50 -2.46
CA PRO A 104 6.12 -13.89 -2.08
C PRO A 104 4.98 -14.01 -1.06
N GLN A 105 3.97 -14.84 -1.38
CA GLN A 105 2.88 -15.12 -0.45
C GLN A 105 3.45 -15.74 0.84
N GLY A 106 3.08 -15.18 1.99
CA GLY A 106 3.60 -15.59 3.30
C GLY A 106 5.00 -15.06 3.65
N GLY A 107 5.61 -14.23 2.78
CA GLY A 107 6.87 -13.55 3.09
C GLY A 107 6.72 -12.57 4.25
N VAL A 108 7.62 -12.64 5.24
CA VAL A 108 7.59 -11.79 6.45
C VAL A 108 7.72 -10.31 6.10
N ILE A 109 8.42 -9.99 5.00
CA ILE A 109 8.65 -8.63 4.54
C ILE A 109 7.55 -8.11 3.60
N SER A 110 6.72 -9.00 3.05
CA SER A 110 5.70 -8.66 2.05
C SER A 110 4.73 -7.57 2.52
N PRO A 111 4.23 -7.54 3.77
CA PRO A 111 3.37 -6.46 4.25
C PRO A 111 4.03 -5.07 4.26
N LEU A 112 5.35 -5.02 4.52
CA LEU A 112 6.10 -3.75 4.48
C LEU A 112 6.24 -3.27 3.02
N LEU A 113 6.67 -4.14 2.11
CA LEU A 113 6.81 -3.81 0.68
C LEU A 113 5.48 -3.36 0.07
N ALA A 114 4.39 -4.01 0.47
CA ALA A 114 3.04 -3.60 0.16
C ALA A 114 2.71 -2.18 0.63
N ASN A 115 3.06 -1.83 1.87
CA ASN A 115 2.81 -0.48 2.36
C ASN A 115 3.69 0.56 1.67
N ILE A 116 4.94 0.21 1.32
CA ILE A 116 5.82 1.08 0.52
C ILE A 116 5.13 1.39 -0.81
N TYR A 117 4.75 0.38 -1.58
CA TYR A 117 4.14 0.59 -2.89
C TYR A 117 2.84 1.43 -2.85
N LEU A 118 1.99 1.23 -1.84
CA LEU A 118 0.75 1.99 -1.67
C LEU A 118 0.93 3.36 -1.02
N HIS A 119 2.11 3.67 -0.49
CA HIS A 119 2.34 4.96 0.12
C HIS A 119 2.21 6.10 -0.91
N LEU A 120 2.58 5.85 -2.17
CA LEU A 120 2.34 6.79 -3.26
C LEU A 120 0.85 7.13 -3.44
N LEU A 121 -0.03 6.12 -3.34
CA LEU A 121 -1.48 6.35 -3.37
C LEU A 121 -1.91 7.22 -2.18
N ASP A 122 -1.42 6.92 -0.97
CA ASP A 122 -1.75 7.71 0.22
C ASP A 122 -1.36 9.19 0.05
N ALA A 123 -0.14 9.44 -0.43
CA ALA A 123 0.41 10.77 -0.66
C ALA A 123 -0.40 11.55 -1.71
N LEU A 124 -0.72 10.92 -2.85
CA LEU A 124 -1.49 11.56 -3.92
C LEU A 124 -2.93 11.87 -3.48
N MET A 125 -3.52 11.03 -2.64
CA MET A 125 -4.86 11.26 -2.09
C MET A 125 -4.85 12.39 -1.06
N GLU A 126 -3.82 12.47 -0.21
CA GLU A 126 -3.63 13.57 0.73
C GLU A 126 -3.39 14.91 0.01
N GLU A 127 -2.53 14.94 -1.01
CA GLU A 127 -2.25 16.12 -1.83
C GLU A 127 -3.52 16.66 -2.50
N ARG A 128 -4.39 15.77 -2.97
CA ARG A 128 -5.69 16.13 -3.57
C ARG A 128 -6.76 16.51 -2.54
N GLY A 129 -6.43 16.45 -1.25
CA GLY A 129 -7.32 16.80 -0.14
C GLY A 129 -8.41 15.75 0.14
N TYR A 130 -8.23 14.51 -0.31
CA TYR A 130 -9.17 13.42 -0.03
C TYR A 130 -8.94 12.85 1.37
N ARG A 131 -10.05 12.61 2.09
CA ARG A 131 -10.01 11.93 3.40
C ARG A 131 -10.07 10.42 3.21
N MET A 132 -8.96 9.88 2.72
CA MET A 132 -8.77 8.43 2.58
C MET A 132 -8.25 7.84 3.89
N THR A 133 -8.81 6.71 4.31
CA THR A 133 -8.31 5.89 5.42
C THR A 133 -8.06 4.48 4.88
N ARG A 134 -6.82 3.99 4.99
CA ARG A 134 -6.41 2.71 4.40
C ARG A 134 -6.02 1.69 5.48
N TYR A 135 -6.49 0.47 5.33
CA TYR A 135 -6.05 -0.70 6.08
C TYR A 135 -5.63 -1.80 5.10
N ALA A 136 -4.31 -1.99 4.95
CA ALA A 136 -3.75 -2.89 3.96
C ALA A 136 -4.17 -2.48 2.53
N TYR A 137 -4.88 -3.36 1.82
CA TYR A 137 -5.40 -3.15 0.46
C TYR A 137 -6.82 -2.57 0.43
N ASP A 138 -7.48 -2.48 1.58
CA ASP A 138 -8.82 -1.94 1.76
C ASP A 138 -8.71 -0.46 2.15
N PHE A 139 -9.48 0.41 1.51
CA PHE A 139 -9.51 1.82 1.85
C PHE A 139 -10.88 2.44 1.67
N VAL A 140 -11.17 3.39 2.56
CA VAL A 140 -12.38 4.17 2.57
C VAL A 140 -12.07 5.62 2.27
N ILE A 141 -12.83 6.25 1.36
CA ILE A 141 -12.74 7.69 1.10
C ILE A 141 -14.02 8.37 1.56
N CYS A 142 -13.88 9.25 2.55
CA CYS A 142 -14.99 10.04 3.07
C CYS A 142 -15.14 11.36 2.28
N CYS A 143 -16.36 11.67 1.84
CA CYS A 143 -16.74 12.80 1.01
C CYS A 143 -17.86 13.62 1.66
N ARG A 144 -17.83 14.96 1.52
CA ARG A 144 -18.88 15.85 2.05
C ARG A 144 -20.20 15.79 1.27
N THR A 145 -20.14 15.55 -0.04
CA THR A 145 -21.31 15.57 -0.91
C THR A 145 -21.35 14.35 -1.82
N ARG A 146 -22.55 13.93 -2.20
CA ARG A 146 -22.77 12.84 -3.17
C ARG A 146 -22.07 13.12 -4.50
N LYS A 147 -22.21 14.34 -5.02
CA LYS A 147 -21.56 14.78 -6.26
C LYS A 147 -20.04 14.70 -6.17
N GLY A 148 -19.47 15.03 -5.01
CA GLY A 148 -18.05 14.86 -4.72
C GLY A 148 -17.62 13.41 -4.81
N ALA A 149 -18.36 12.51 -4.16
CA ALA A 149 -18.09 11.07 -4.21
C ALA A 149 -18.18 10.51 -5.65
N GLU A 150 -19.21 10.89 -6.41
CA GLU A 150 -19.36 10.49 -7.82
C GLU A 150 -18.24 11.02 -8.73
N ARG A 151 -17.62 12.16 -8.38
CA ARG A 151 -16.45 12.69 -9.09
C ARG A 151 -15.20 11.87 -8.76
N VAL A 152 -15.01 11.52 -7.49
CA VAL A 152 -13.91 10.66 -7.04
C VAL A 152 -13.98 9.29 -7.70
N LEU A 153 -15.15 8.66 -7.73
CA LEU A 153 -15.33 7.36 -8.38
C LEU A 153 -14.97 7.39 -9.87
N ARG A 154 -15.42 8.43 -10.59
CA ARG A 154 -15.09 8.59 -12.02
C ARG A 154 -13.60 8.80 -12.25
N GLY A 155 -12.99 9.73 -11.51
CA GLY A 155 -11.56 10.02 -11.64
C GLY A 155 -10.66 8.90 -11.10
N GLY A 156 -11.13 8.13 -10.12
CA GLY A 156 -10.39 7.04 -9.50
C GLY A 156 -10.07 5.93 -10.49
N VAL A 157 -11.02 5.54 -11.35
CA VAL A 157 -10.78 4.51 -12.38
C VAL A 157 -9.67 4.91 -13.33
N ASP A 158 -9.67 6.16 -13.79
CA ASP A 158 -8.65 6.66 -14.72
C ASP A 158 -7.28 6.80 -14.02
N PHE A 159 -7.28 7.31 -12.79
CA PHE A 159 -6.08 7.42 -11.96
C PHE A 159 -5.41 6.07 -11.69
N PHE A 160 -6.20 5.05 -11.33
CA PHE A 160 -5.68 3.69 -11.11
C PHE A 160 -5.15 3.09 -12.41
N LYS A 161 -5.79 3.29 -13.56
CA LYS A 161 -5.26 2.82 -14.85
C LYS A 161 -3.94 3.50 -15.22
N GLU A 162 -3.80 4.80 -14.97
CA GLU A 162 -2.60 5.56 -15.34
C GLU A 162 -1.38 5.16 -14.51
N HIS A 163 -1.57 4.86 -13.21
CA HIS A 163 -0.46 4.66 -12.27
C HIS A 163 -0.27 3.19 -11.89
N TRP A 164 -1.32 2.36 -11.92
CA TRP A 164 -1.33 0.96 -11.52
C TRP A 164 -1.80 -0.02 -12.62
N GLY A 165 -2.22 0.47 -13.78
CA GLY A 165 -2.47 -0.33 -14.99
C GLY A 165 -1.20 -0.67 -15.77
#